data_AF-A0A256L8V3-F1
#
_entry.id   AF-A0A256L8V3-F1
#
_cell.length_a   1.000
_cell.length_b   1.000
_cell.length_c   1.000
_cell.angle_alpha   90.00
_cell.angle_beta   90.00
_cell.angle_gamma   90.00
#
_symmetry.space_group_name_H-M   'P 1'
#
loop_
_entity.id
_entity.type
_entity.pdbx_description
1 polymer ?
#
loop_
_entity_poly.entity_id
_entity_poly.type
_entity_poly.pdbx_seq_one_letter_code
_entity_poly.pdbx_strand_id
1 'polypeptide(L)'
;MNLKEFCLRLKLQQGIGITTLGKIAENFTSEEEVTVDKIETLSLKSNIQNLVFAAMKNDKFNSWIEKIELQCNVVTIFDSIYPDRLREMYNPPTLLFTRGDLSLLQKEITVVVGARQPTGYSRFVLKQLIPQLIEQDFVIASGLARGVDGIAHRETLNNHGKTIAVVGNGLNHFYPQENKVLQEEIVAKGLLVSEYLPDTPPRPYRFPERNRI
;
A
#
# COMPACT_ATOMS: atom_id res chain seq x y z
N MET A 1 8.41 18.54 13.06
CA MET A 1 7.15 17.87 12.62
C MET A 1 7.37 16.38 12.61
N ASN A 2 6.33 15.57 12.84
CA ASN A 2 6.50 14.11 12.87
C ASN A 2 6.73 13.54 11.46
N LEU A 3 7.31 12.33 11.38
CA LEU A 3 7.69 11.69 10.12
C LEU A 3 6.51 11.31 9.23
N LYS A 4 5.37 10.93 9.83
CA LYS A 4 4.15 10.58 9.09
C LYS A 4 3.61 11.78 8.32
N GLU A 5 3.44 12.90 9.02
CA GLU A 5 3.01 14.16 8.43
C GLU A 5 3.99 14.61 7.34
N PHE A 6 5.30 14.53 7.61
CA PHE A 6 6.31 14.87 6.63
C PHE A 6 6.21 14.03 5.35
N CYS A 7 6.13 12.71 5.48
CA CYS A 7 5.99 11.80 4.34
C CYS A 7 4.72 12.08 3.53
N LEU A 8 3.60 12.36 4.20
CA LEU A 8 2.35 12.72 3.53
C LEU A 8 2.47 14.05 2.77
N ARG A 9 3.08 15.07 3.37
CA ARG A 9 3.36 16.34 2.68
C ARG A 9 4.21 16.12 1.43
N LEU A 10 5.26 15.30 1.51
CA LEU A 10 6.08 14.96 0.35
C LEU A 10 5.29 14.19 -0.71
N LYS A 11 4.39 13.28 -0.30
CA LYS A 11 3.53 12.51 -1.23
C LYS A 11 2.53 13.40 -1.96
N LEU A 12 2.03 14.46 -1.32
CA LEU A 12 1.11 15.45 -1.89
C LEU A 12 1.84 16.48 -2.77
N GLN A 13 3.14 16.68 -2.58
CA GLN A 13 3.94 17.64 -3.32
C GLN A 13 4.18 17.19 -4.76
N GLN A 14 3.64 17.94 -5.71
CA GLN A 14 3.93 17.72 -7.13
C GLN A 14 5.44 17.91 -7.39
N GLY A 15 6.02 16.97 -8.16
CA GLY A 15 7.45 16.95 -8.48
C GLY A 15 8.29 16.05 -7.58
N ILE A 16 7.73 15.53 -6.49
CA ILE A 16 8.37 14.50 -5.66
C ILE A 16 7.77 13.13 -5.99
N GLY A 17 8.53 12.31 -6.71
CA GLY A 17 8.14 10.94 -7.06
C GLY A 17 8.46 9.94 -5.95
N ILE A 18 7.99 8.70 -6.09
CA ILE A 18 8.18 7.63 -5.09
C ILE A 18 9.65 7.38 -4.75
N THR A 19 10.53 7.34 -5.75
CA THR A 19 11.96 7.10 -5.55
C THR A 19 12.65 8.28 -4.85
N THR A 20 12.25 9.51 -5.17
CA THR A 20 12.78 10.70 -4.49
C THR A 20 12.34 10.73 -3.03
N LEU A 21 11.06 10.42 -2.78
CA LEU A 21 10.50 10.35 -1.44
C LEU A 21 11.22 9.28 -0.61
N GLY A 22 11.41 8.07 -1.15
CA GLY A 22 12.17 6.99 -0.49
C GLY A 22 13.60 7.40 -0.13
N LYS A 23 14.34 7.99 -1.08
CA LYS A 23 15.70 8.49 -0.83
C LYS A 23 15.77 9.57 0.24
N ILE A 24 14.75 10.42 0.36
CA ILE A 24 14.69 11.41 1.45
C ILE A 24 14.43 10.69 2.78
N ALA A 25 13.48 9.76 2.81
CA ALA A 25 13.12 9.00 4.00
C ALA A 25 14.27 8.15 4.57
N GLU A 26 15.16 7.64 3.73
CA GLU A 26 16.38 6.90 4.13
C GLU A 26 17.31 7.70 5.07
N ASN A 27 17.18 9.03 5.16
CA ASN A 27 18.01 9.88 6.01
C ASN A 27 17.46 10.05 7.44
N PHE A 28 16.36 9.37 7.76
CA PHE A 28 15.66 9.47 9.04
C PHE A 28 15.56 8.10 9.73
N THR A 29 15.47 8.13 11.06
CA THR A 29 15.14 6.96 11.88
C THR A 29 13.79 7.18 12.57
N SER A 30 13.14 6.10 13.05
CA SER A 30 11.76 6.14 13.55
C SER A 30 11.49 7.08 14.72
N GLU A 31 12.53 7.48 15.46
CA GLU A 31 12.43 8.37 16.62
C GLU A 31 12.76 9.84 16.29
N GLU A 32 13.17 10.15 15.06
CA GLU A 32 13.55 11.50 14.67
C GLU A 32 12.35 12.40 14.39
N GLU A 33 12.48 13.67 14.77
CA GLU A 33 11.64 14.74 14.25
C GLU A 33 12.26 15.38 13.01
N VAL A 34 11.40 15.86 12.10
CA VAL A 34 11.83 16.60 10.92
C VAL A 34 11.91 18.09 11.25
N THR A 35 13.12 18.65 11.13
CA THR A 35 13.44 20.07 11.30
C THR A 35 13.97 20.69 10.00
N VAL A 36 13.91 22.02 9.89
CA VAL A 36 14.46 22.74 8.73
C VAL A 36 15.97 22.49 8.62
N ASP A 37 16.70 22.62 9.72
CA ASP A 37 18.15 22.41 9.78
C ASP A 37 18.54 21.01 9.28
N LYS A 38 17.81 19.96 9.69
CA LYS A 38 18.06 18.59 9.20
C LYS A 38 17.91 18.54 7.68
N ILE A 39 16.87 19.14 7.09
CA ILE A 39 16.68 19.17 5.63
C ILE A 39 17.77 19.98 4.92
N GLU A 40 18.27 21.05 5.53
CA GLU A 40 19.39 21.84 5.00
C GLU A 40 20.70 21.03 4.95
N THR A 41 20.93 20.15 5.93
CA THR A 41 22.10 19.26 5.95
C THR A 41 22.02 18.11 4.95
N LEU A 42 20.84 17.79 4.41
CA LEU A 42 20.70 16.74 3.40
C LEU A 42 21.33 17.21 2.08
N SER A 43 22.17 16.38 1.48
CA SER A 43 22.82 16.63 0.17
C SER A 43 21.84 16.47 -1.00
N LEU A 44 20.72 17.20 -0.97
CA LEU A 44 19.68 17.18 -1.99
C LEU A 44 20.03 18.16 -3.12
N LYS A 45 19.59 17.83 -4.34
CA LYS A 45 19.61 18.80 -5.45
C LYS A 45 18.73 20.00 -5.09
N SER A 46 19.18 21.22 -5.41
CA SER A 46 18.50 22.46 -5.01
C SER A 46 17.03 22.52 -5.41
N ASN A 47 16.68 21.97 -6.58
CA ASN A 47 15.28 21.88 -7.02
C ASN A 47 14.42 20.99 -6.12
N ILE A 48 14.95 19.84 -5.66
CA ILE A 48 14.25 18.94 -4.74
C ILE A 48 14.14 19.57 -3.36
N GLN A 49 15.22 20.18 -2.87
CA GLN A 49 15.23 20.83 -1.57
C GLN A 49 14.17 21.96 -1.50
N ASN A 50 14.05 22.76 -2.56
CA ASN A 50 13.01 23.77 -2.67
C ASN A 50 11.59 23.16 -2.63
N LEU A 51 11.37 22.03 -3.30
CA LEU A 51 10.08 21.33 -3.25
C LEU A 51 9.77 20.78 -1.84
N VAL A 52 10.77 20.26 -1.13
CA VAL A 52 10.62 19.79 0.25
C VAL A 52 10.21 20.93 1.18
N PHE A 53 10.91 22.07 1.12
CA PHE A 53 10.54 23.24 1.93
C PHE A 53 9.16 23.79 1.55
N ALA A 54 8.81 23.80 0.27
CA ALA A 54 7.47 24.19 -0.17
C ALA A 54 6.40 23.26 0.40
N ALA A 55 6.63 21.94 0.41
CA ALA A 55 5.70 20.96 0.98
C ALA A 55 5.52 21.14 2.50
N MET A 56 6.62 21.38 3.22
CA MET A 56 6.62 21.60 4.66
C MET A 56 5.82 22.85 5.06
N LYS A 57 5.87 23.91 4.25
CA LYS A 57 5.22 25.21 4.53
C LYS A 57 3.81 25.33 3.94
N ASN A 58 3.32 24.33 3.20
CA ASN A 58 2.02 24.42 2.53
C ASN A 58 0.88 24.08 3.49
N ASP A 59 0.23 25.10 4.07
CA ASP A 59 -0.87 24.93 5.02
C ASP A 59 -2.10 24.22 4.43
N LYS A 60 -2.28 24.26 3.10
CA LYS A 60 -3.40 23.53 2.46
C LYS A 60 -3.29 22.03 2.69
N PHE A 61 -2.07 21.50 2.83
CA PHE A 61 -1.84 20.08 3.06
C PHE A 61 -2.37 19.61 4.42
N ASN A 62 -2.54 20.50 5.41
CA ASN A 62 -3.11 20.14 6.72
C ASN A 62 -4.51 19.55 6.52
N SER A 63 -5.37 20.27 5.79
CA SER A 63 -6.75 19.84 5.50
C SER A 63 -6.81 18.56 4.65
N TRP A 64 -5.83 18.34 3.77
CA TRP A 64 -5.78 17.16 2.92
C TRP A 64 -5.32 15.93 3.68
N ILE A 65 -4.33 16.10 4.57
CA ILE A 65 -3.85 15.05 5.46
C ILE A 65 -4.98 14.60 6.39
N GLU A 66 -5.66 15.55 7.02
CA GLU A 66 -6.82 15.26 7.87
C GLU A 66 -7.88 14.46 7.11
N LYS A 67 -8.21 14.87 5.88
CA LYS A 67 -9.16 14.14 5.02
C LYS A 67 -8.68 12.72 4.70
N ILE A 68 -7.39 12.52 4.44
CA ILE A 68 -6.82 11.19 4.15
C ILE A 68 -6.92 10.29 5.38
N GLU A 69 -6.57 10.80 6.56
CA GLU A 69 -6.59 10.04 7.81
C GLU A 69 -8.00 9.68 8.26
N LEU A 70 -9.00 10.52 7.95
CA LEU A 70 -10.42 10.18 8.15
C LEU A 70 -10.91 9.04 7.23
N GLN A 71 -10.22 8.80 6.12
CA GLN A 71 -10.64 7.84 5.10
C GLN A 71 -9.91 6.50 5.17
N CYS A 72 -8.71 6.45 5.75
CA CYS A 72 -7.86 5.26 5.76
C CYS A 72 -6.75 5.37 6.81
N ASN A 73 -6.18 4.23 7.18
CA ASN A 73 -4.97 4.22 7.99
C ASN A 73 -3.76 4.51 7.09
N VAL A 74 -2.83 5.31 7.60
CA VAL A 74 -1.55 5.60 6.96
C VAL A 74 -0.45 4.90 7.75
N VAL A 75 0.18 3.92 7.13
CA VAL A 75 1.36 3.21 7.66
C VAL A 75 2.59 3.71 6.93
N THR A 76 3.61 4.10 7.67
CA THR A 76 4.89 4.58 7.15
C THR A 76 5.96 3.50 7.30
N ILE A 77 7.03 3.58 6.52
CA ILE A 77 8.20 2.68 6.65
C ILE A 77 8.83 2.70 8.05
N PHE A 78 8.58 3.76 8.83
CA PHE A 78 9.07 3.97 10.19
C PHE A 78 8.17 3.33 11.26
N ASP A 79 6.94 2.92 10.91
CA ASP A 79 6.02 2.31 11.86
C ASP A 79 6.43 0.84 12.13
N SER A 80 6.32 0.40 13.37
CA SER A 80 6.64 -0.99 13.76
C SER A 80 5.75 -2.03 13.09
N ILE A 81 4.52 -1.65 12.71
CA ILE A 81 3.58 -2.54 12.00
C ILE A 81 3.92 -2.69 10.50
N TYR A 82 4.86 -1.90 9.98
CA TYR A 82 5.29 -2.00 8.59
C TYR A 82 6.08 -3.31 8.36
N PRO A 83 5.74 -4.13 7.35
CA PRO A 83 6.37 -5.44 7.16
C PRO A 83 7.88 -5.37 6.89
N ASP A 84 8.67 -6.16 7.62
CA ASP A 84 10.14 -6.18 7.48
C ASP A 84 10.60 -6.60 6.08
N ARG A 85 9.99 -7.65 5.52
CA ARG A 85 10.28 -8.10 4.14
C ARG A 85 10.03 -6.99 3.10
N LEU A 86 9.06 -6.12 3.35
CA LEU A 86 8.79 -4.97 2.48
C LEU A 86 9.74 -3.81 2.74
N ARG A 87 10.37 -3.72 3.91
CA ARG A 87 11.39 -2.71 4.23
C ARG A 87 12.74 -3.05 3.56
N GLU A 88 13.03 -4.34 3.44
CA GLU A 88 14.28 -4.88 2.88
C GLU A 88 14.32 -4.88 1.34
N MET A 89 13.17 -4.67 0.68
CA MET A 89 13.11 -4.70 -0.78
C MET A 89 13.82 -3.49 -1.41
N TYR A 90 14.16 -3.60 -2.70
CA TYR A 90 14.60 -2.43 -3.47
C TYR A 90 13.47 -1.40 -3.63
N ASN A 91 13.74 -0.15 -3.23
CA ASN A 91 12.81 0.98 -3.28
C ASN A 91 11.47 0.70 -2.55
N PRO A 92 11.51 0.47 -1.22
CA PRO A 92 10.33 0.12 -0.44
C PRO A 92 9.29 1.25 -0.45
N PRO A 93 7.97 0.96 -0.43
CA PRO A 93 6.95 1.99 -0.29
C PRO A 93 7.11 2.77 1.02
N THR A 94 7.41 4.07 0.96
CA THR A 94 7.52 4.87 2.21
C THR A 94 6.17 5.02 2.93
N LEU A 95 5.07 4.94 2.19
CA LEU A 95 3.70 5.07 2.69
C LEU A 95 2.81 3.98 2.11
N LEU A 96 2.06 3.34 2.99
CA LEU A 96 0.95 2.45 2.67
C LEU A 96 -0.34 3.06 3.21
N PHE A 97 -1.29 3.30 2.30
CA PHE A 97 -2.67 3.62 2.64
C PHE A 97 -3.44 2.32 2.77
N THR A 98 -4.15 2.13 3.88
CA THR A 98 -4.80 0.86 4.17
C THR A 98 -6.21 0.99 4.74
N ARG A 99 -7.05 -0.02 4.50
CA ARG A 99 -8.39 -0.16 5.06
C ARG A 99 -8.66 -1.61 5.47
N GLY A 100 -9.14 -1.81 6.69
CA GLY A 100 -9.38 -3.12 7.26
C GLY A 100 -8.42 -3.43 8.41
N ASP A 101 -8.10 -4.72 8.59
CA ASP A 101 -7.33 -5.23 9.71
C ASP A 101 -5.81 -5.12 9.49
N LEU A 102 -5.20 -4.10 10.10
CA LEU A 102 -3.75 -3.86 10.03
C LEU A 102 -2.91 -4.98 10.63
N SER A 103 -3.44 -5.79 11.55
CA SER A 103 -2.68 -6.86 12.20
C SER A 103 -2.22 -7.93 11.22
N LEU A 104 -2.87 -8.03 10.05
CA LEU A 104 -2.51 -8.95 8.98
C LEU A 104 -1.13 -8.66 8.37
N LEU A 105 -0.62 -7.43 8.49
CA LEU A 105 0.73 -7.07 8.02
C LEU A 105 1.85 -7.78 8.80
N GLN A 106 1.53 -8.34 9.98
CA GLN A 106 2.47 -9.01 10.88
C GLN A 106 2.29 -10.54 10.87
N LYS A 107 1.52 -11.07 9.91
CA LYS A 107 1.26 -12.51 9.76
C LYS A 107 2.16 -13.11 8.68
N GLU A 108 2.23 -14.44 8.65
CA GLU A 108 2.81 -15.16 7.53
C GLU A 108 1.92 -15.00 6.29
N ILE A 109 2.48 -14.43 5.23
CA ILE A 109 1.75 -14.09 4.01
C ILE A 109 2.24 -14.97 2.86
N THR A 110 1.29 -15.59 2.16
CA THR A 110 1.55 -16.26 0.88
C THR A 110 0.87 -15.51 -0.25
N VAL A 111 1.61 -15.24 -1.33
CA VAL A 111 1.12 -14.47 -2.48
C VAL A 111 0.62 -15.40 -3.58
N VAL A 112 -0.60 -15.17 -4.06
CA VAL A 112 -1.17 -15.88 -5.21
C VAL A 112 -1.32 -14.92 -6.38
N VAL A 113 -0.69 -15.25 -7.51
CA VAL A 113 -0.79 -14.48 -8.77
C VAL A 113 -1.09 -15.42 -9.94
N GLY A 114 -1.70 -14.90 -11.00
CA GLY A 114 -1.89 -15.69 -12.21
C GLY A 114 -2.65 -14.99 -13.33
N ALA A 115 -3.20 -15.79 -14.23
CA ALA A 115 -3.85 -15.30 -15.45
C ALA A 115 -5.11 -14.48 -15.15
N ARG A 116 -5.29 -13.39 -15.92
CA ARG A 116 -6.52 -12.58 -15.92
C ARG A 116 -7.73 -13.29 -16.53
N GLN A 117 -7.48 -14.31 -17.36
CA GLN A 117 -8.46 -15.23 -17.94
C GLN A 117 -8.12 -16.66 -17.52
N PRO A 118 -8.49 -17.07 -16.30
CA PRO A 118 -8.16 -18.39 -15.77
C PRO A 118 -8.99 -19.48 -16.44
N THR A 119 -8.41 -20.67 -16.57
CA THR A 119 -9.12 -21.86 -17.03
C THR A 119 -9.86 -22.53 -15.87
N GLY A 120 -10.69 -23.55 -16.17
CA GLY A 120 -11.31 -24.38 -15.13
C GLY A 120 -10.28 -25.04 -14.20
N TYR A 121 -9.09 -25.35 -14.72
CA TYR A 121 -8.00 -25.91 -13.93
C TYR A 121 -7.52 -24.95 -12.83
N SER A 122 -7.33 -23.65 -13.13
CA SER A 122 -6.92 -22.68 -12.11
C SER A 122 -7.90 -22.61 -10.94
N ARG A 123 -9.21 -22.66 -11.23
CA ARG A 123 -10.26 -22.69 -10.20
C ARG A 123 -10.18 -23.96 -9.36
N PHE A 124 -10.00 -25.11 -10.01
CA PHE A 124 -9.86 -26.40 -9.34
C PHE A 124 -8.66 -26.40 -8.38
N VAL A 125 -7.49 -25.94 -8.84
CA VAL A 125 -6.27 -25.89 -8.01
C VAL A 125 -6.46 -24.95 -6.83
N LEU A 126 -6.97 -23.73 -7.03
CA LEU A 126 -7.15 -22.77 -5.94
C LEU A 126 -8.14 -23.28 -4.88
N LYS A 127 -9.22 -23.96 -5.30
CA LYS A 127 -10.20 -24.55 -4.40
C LYS A 127 -9.61 -25.65 -3.51
N GLN A 128 -8.56 -26.35 -3.96
CA GLN A 128 -7.87 -27.38 -3.18
C GLN A 128 -6.74 -26.80 -2.33
N LEU A 129 -5.99 -25.84 -2.89
CA LEU A 129 -4.78 -25.31 -2.26
C LEU A 129 -5.08 -24.29 -1.15
N ILE A 130 -6.05 -23.39 -1.35
CA ILE A 130 -6.31 -22.30 -0.40
C ILE A 130 -6.74 -22.80 0.98
N PRO A 131 -7.67 -23.77 1.12
CA PRO A 131 -8.03 -24.30 2.43
C PRO A 131 -6.83 -24.83 3.22
N GLN A 132 -5.90 -25.53 2.56
CA GLN A 132 -4.69 -26.07 3.18
C GLN A 132 -3.76 -24.96 3.71
N LEU A 133 -3.63 -23.86 2.97
CA LEU A 133 -2.85 -22.71 3.41
C LEU A 133 -3.50 -21.99 4.60
N ILE A 134 -4.83 -21.90 4.61
CA ILE A 134 -5.59 -21.31 5.73
C ILE A 134 -5.45 -22.17 6.99
N GLU A 135 -5.51 -23.51 6.87
CA GLU A 135 -5.27 -24.44 7.98
C GLU A 135 -3.86 -24.29 8.59
N GLN A 136 -2.91 -23.76 7.83
CA GLN A 136 -1.56 -23.43 8.27
C GLN A 136 -1.41 -21.96 8.71
N ASP A 137 -2.52 -21.26 8.95
CA ASP A 137 -2.58 -19.85 9.37
C ASP A 137 -1.95 -18.84 8.40
N PHE A 138 -1.79 -19.20 7.12
CA PHE A 138 -1.32 -18.24 6.12
C PHE A 138 -2.40 -17.22 5.76
N VAL A 139 -1.98 -15.96 5.65
CA VAL A 139 -2.75 -14.89 5.03
C VAL A 139 -2.50 -14.89 3.53
N ILE A 140 -3.57 -14.92 2.73
CA ILE A 140 -3.43 -14.92 1.26
C ILE A 140 -3.36 -13.48 0.75
N ALA A 141 -2.26 -13.10 0.12
CA ALA A 141 -2.12 -11.82 -0.56
C ALA A 141 -2.28 -11.94 -2.07
N SER A 142 -2.93 -10.96 -2.70
CA SER A 142 -3.04 -10.88 -4.16
C SER A 142 -3.41 -9.46 -4.63
N GLY A 143 -3.51 -9.28 -5.93
CA GLY A 143 -3.65 -7.98 -6.57
C GLY A 143 -5.08 -7.51 -6.85
N LEU A 144 -6.10 -8.24 -6.42
CA LEU A 144 -7.52 -7.98 -6.70
C LEU A 144 -7.85 -7.82 -8.21
N ALA A 145 -6.98 -8.27 -9.11
CA ALA A 145 -7.22 -8.21 -10.55
C ALA A 145 -8.35 -9.17 -10.97
N ARG A 146 -8.76 -9.05 -12.25
CA ARG A 146 -9.59 -10.09 -12.88
C ARG A 146 -8.88 -11.44 -12.82
N GLY A 147 -9.66 -12.51 -12.77
CA GLY A 147 -9.13 -13.87 -12.90
C GLY A 147 -8.59 -14.44 -11.60
N VAL A 148 -7.36 -14.98 -11.63
CA VAL A 148 -6.76 -15.73 -10.52
C VAL A 148 -6.79 -14.93 -9.21
N ASP A 149 -6.39 -13.67 -9.22
CA ASP A 149 -6.36 -12.82 -8.02
C ASP A 149 -7.73 -12.74 -7.33
N GLY A 150 -8.78 -12.39 -8.09
CA GLY A 150 -10.13 -12.31 -7.55
C GLY A 150 -10.69 -13.68 -7.11
N ILE A 151 -10.28 -14.79 -7.75
CA ILE A 151 -10.65 -16.13 -7.30
C ILE A 151 -9.95 -16.46 -5.98
N ALA A 152 -8.66 -16.15 -5.85
CA ALA A 152 -7.90 -16.43 -4.63
C ALA A 152 -8.50 -15.73 -3.41
N HIS A 153 -8.84 -14.44 -3.53
CA HIS A 153 -9.52 -13.71 -2.47
C HIS A 153 -10.89 -14.33 -2.11
N ARG A 154 -11.71 -14.66 -3.11
CA ARG A 154 -13.04 -15.27 -2.88
C ARG A 154 -12.95 -16.61 -2.18
N GLU A 155 -12.10 -17.51 -2.68
CA GLU A 155 -11.88 -18.81 -2.04
C GLU A 155 -11.35 -18.64 -0.61
N THR A 156 -10.48 -17.65 -0.37
CA THR A 156 -9.98 -17.36 0.97
C THR A 156 -11.11 -16.96 1.91
N LEU A 157 -11.95 -16.01 1.50
CA LEU A 157 -13.08 -15.52 2.30
C LEU A 157 -14.16 -16.59 2.51
N ASN A 158 -14.43 -17.42 1.50
CA ASN A 158 -15.39 -18.52 1.58
C ASN A 158 -14.97 -19.60 2.59
N ASN A 159 -13.66 -19.80 2.77
CA ASN A 159 -13.09 -20.71 3.76
C ASN A 159 -12.74 -20.00 5.08
N HIS A 160 -13.32 -18.82 5.33
CA HIS A 160 -13.13 -18.04 6.55
C HIS A 160 -11.67 -17.63 6.85
N GLY A 161 -10.80 -17.67 5.84
CA GLY A 161 -9.42 -17.22 5.93
C GLY A 161 -9.28 -15.70 5.88
N LYS A 162 -8.04 -15.23 6.04
CA LYS A 162 -7.68 -13.81 5.99
C LYS A 162 -6.94 -13.50 4.69
N THR A 163 -7.22 -12.32 4.13
CA THR A 163 -6.65 -11.93 2.84
C THR A 163 -6.25 -10.46 2.79
N ILE A 164 -5.18 -10.18 2.04
CA ILE A 164 -4.67 -8.83 1.78
C ILE A 164 -4.75 -8.55 0.28
N ALA A 165 -5.52 -7.54 -0.11
CA ALA A 165 -5.52 -7.02 -1.47
C ALA A 165 -4.58 -5.83 -1.58
N VAL A 166 -3.54 -5.93 -2.38
CA VAL A 166 -2.69 -4.79 -2.74
C VAL A 166 -3.23 -4.23 -4.05
N VAL A 167 -3.54 -2.94 -4.19
CA VAL A 167 -4.16 -2.38 -5.42
C VAL A 167 -3.29 -1.31 -6.11
N GLY A 168 -3.38 -1.23 -7.44
CA GLY A 168 -2.64 -0.28 -8.29
C GLY A 168 -3.30 1.10 -8.44
N ASN A 169 -4.21 1.44 -7.53
CA ASN A 169 -4.99 2.67 -7.51
C ASN A 169 -5.28 3.09 -6.06
N GLY A 170 -5.82 4.29 -5.87
CA GLY A 170 -6.27 4.74 -4.56
C GLY A 170 -7.44 3.91 -4.03
N LEU A 171 -7.57 3.83 -2.70
CA LEU A 171 -8.55 2.98 -2.03
C LEU A 171 -10.01 3.34 -2.32
N ASN A 172 -10.28 4.55 -2.84
CA ASN A 172 -11.63 5.01 -3.24
C ASN A 172 -12.02 4.56 -4.66
N HIS A 173 -11.11 3.92 -5.39
CA HIS A 173 -11.37 3.42 -6.75
C HIS A 173 -11.53 1.90 -6.73
N PHE A 174 -12.46 1.42 -7.56
CA PHE A 174 -12.70 -0.01 -7.78
C PHE A 174 -12.18 -0.38 -9.16
N TYR A 175 -11.14 -1.20 -9.21
CA TYR A 175 -10.59 -1.68 -10.47
C TYR A 175 -10.10 -3.13 -10.35
N PRO A 176 -10.69 -4.07 -11.11
CA PRO A 176 -11.81 -3.89 -12.05
C PRO A 176 -13.14 -3.62 -11.32
N GLN A 177 -14.07 -2.94 -11.98
CA GLN A 177 -15.40 -2.61 -11.38
C GLN A 177 -16.19 -3.85 -10.95
N GLU A 178 -16.05 -4.97 -11.66
CA GLU A 178 -16.71 -6.23 -11.30
C GLU A 178 -16.24 -6.82 -9.95
N ASN A 179 -15.06 -6.43 -9.46
CA ASN A 179 -14.56 -6.84 -8.15
C ASN A 179 -14.92 -5.84 -7.04
N LYS A 180 -15.80 -4.86 -7.30
CA LYS A 180 -16.22 -3.87 -6.27
C LYS A 180 -16.72 -4.53 -4.99
N VAL A 181 -17.67 -5.46 -5.10
CA VAL A 181 -18.24 -6.17 -3.95
C VAL A 181 -17.16 -6.95 -3.20
N LEU A 182 -16.27 -7.61 -3.94
CA LEU A 182 -15.14 -8.34 -3.35
C LEU A 182 -14.18 -7.41 -2.60
N GLN A 183 -13.91 -6.21 -3.13
CA GLN A 183 -13.10 -5.20 -2.44
C GLN A 183 -13.73 -4.79 -1.10
N GLU A 184 -15.04 -4.56 -1.10
CA GLU A 184 -15.81 -4.20 0.10
C GLU A 184 -15.77 -5.34 1.14
N GLU A 185 -15.92 -6.58 0.72
CA GLU A 185 -15.78 -7.75 1.61
C GLU A 185 -14.37 -7.89 2.18
N ILE A 186 -13.33 -7.65 1.38
CA ILE A 186 -11.94 -7.67 1.85
C ILE A 186 -11.71 -6.56 2.87
N VAL A 187 -12.23 -5.36 2.67
CA VAL A 187 -12.11 -4.28 3.67
C VAL A 187 -12.78 -4.68 4.99
N ALA A 188 -13.91 -5.38 4.94
CA ALA A 188 -14.64 -5.79 6.13
C ALA A 188 -13.98 -6.96 6.90
N LYS A 189 -13.30 -7.87 6.21
CA LYS A 189 -12.83 -9.15 6.80
C LYS A 189 -11.31 -9.37 6.74
N GLY A 190 -10.63 -8.57 5.94
CA GLY A 190 -9.20 -8.63 5.64
C GLY A 190 -8.58 -7.23 5.58
N LEU A 191 -7.68 -7.00 4.63
CA LEU A 191 -6.97 -5.74 4.47
C LEU A 191 -6.84 -5.33 3.00
N LEU A 192 -7.15 -4.07 2.70
CA LEU A 192 -6.87 -3.44 1.41
C LEU A 192 -5.68 -2.49 1.58
N VAL A 193 -4.70 -2.55 0.68
CA VAL A 193 -3.43 -1.81 0.73
C VAL A 193 -3.19 -1.09 -0.60
N SER A 194 -2.71 0.15 -0.55
CA SER A 194 -2.26 0.90 -1.72
C SER A 194 -1.08 1.80 -1.38
N GLU A 195 -0.14 1.96 -2.32
CA GLU A 195 0.90 3.00 -2.25
C GLU A 195 0.39 4.36 -2.79
N TYR A 196 -0.80 4.39 -3.41
CA TYR A 196 -1.36 5.58 -4.04
C TYR A 196 -2.36 6.29 -3.11
N LEU A 197 -2.39 7.63 -3.19
CA LEU A 197 -3.34 8.45 -2.43
C LEU A 197 -4.79 7.97 -2.66
N PRO A 198 -5.71 8.09 -1.67
CA PRO A 198 -7.04 7.47 -1.72
C PRO A 198 -7.85 7.71 -3.01
N ASP A 199 -7.77 8.92 -3.56
CA ASP A 199 -8.52 9.34 -4.76
C ASP A 199 -7.76 9.12 -6.09
N THR A 200 -6.64 8.40 -6.07
CA THR A 200 -5.81 8.17 -7.26
C THR A 200 -6.50 7.20 -8.24
N PRO A 201 -6.81 7.59 -9.49
CA PRO A 201 -7.49 6.71 -10.44
C PRO A 201 -6.57 5.57 -10.93
N PRO A 202 -7.11 4.45 -11.43
CA PRO A 202 -6.30 3.39 -12.02
C PRO A 202 -5.58 3.86 -13.29
N ARG A 203 -4.33 3.42 -13.49
CA ARG A 203 -3.55 3.65 -14.72
C ARG A 203 -2.71 2.41 -15.08
N PRO A 204 -2.54 2.07 -16.37
CA PRO A 204 -1.86 0.85 -16.79
C PRO A 204 -0.46 0.61 -16.19
N TYR A 205 0.36 1.65 -16.08
CA TYR A 205 1.73 1.53 -15.55
C TYR A 205 1.78 1.24 -14.03
N ARG A 206 0.69 1.49 -13.31
CA ARG A 206 0.62 1.26 -11.85
C ARG A 206 0.45 -0.22 -11.49
N PHE A 207 -0.02 -1.06 -12.40
CA PHE A 207 -0.18 -2.48 -12.11
C PHE A 207 1.16 -3.23 -12.04
N PRO A 208 2.10 -3.03 -12.99
CA PRO A 208 3.47 -3.53 -12.81
C PRO A 208 4.16 -2.94 -11.58
N GLU A 209 4.01 -1.64 -11.32
CA GLU A 209 4.59 -0.99 -10.13
C GLU A 209 4.07 -1.61 -8.83
N ARG A 210 2.77 -1.91 -8.75
CA ARG A 210 2.16 -2.53 -7.58
C ARG A 210 2.70 -3.92 -7.30
N ASN A 211 2.97 -4.73 -8.33
CA ASN A 211 3.33 -6.14 -8.16
C ASN A 211 4.63 -6.39 -7.36
N ARG A 212 5.43 -5.36 -7.12
CA ARG A 212 6.62 -5.44 -6.27
C ARG A 212 6.28 -5.45 -4.77
N ILE A 213 5.07 -5.05 -4.40
CA ILE A 213 4.49 -4.97 -3.05
C ILE A 213 3.66 -6.23 -2.82
#